data_AF-A0A7U3YPD3-F1
#
_entry.id   AF-A0A7U3YPD3-F1
#
_cell.length_a   1.000
_cell.length_b   1.000
_cell.length_c   1.000
_cell.angle_alpha   90.00
_cell.angle_beta   90.00
_cell.angle_gamma   90.00
#
_symmetry.space_group_name_H-M   'P 1'
#
loop_
_entity.id
_entity.type
_entity.pdbx_description
1 polymer ?
#
loop_
_entity_poly.entity_id
_entity_poly.type
_entity_poly.pdbx_seq_one_letter_code
_entity_poly.pdbx_strand_id
1 'polypeptide(L)'
;MENDRGLTPVLLQRIPMFFGIDRATDEQSLIDFLHHFSDERLSRVLVSRMTEAEIHQVVNVLTGLMKTHLSGDEYHTLFLREDHHHHD
;
A
#
# COMPACT_ATOMS: atom_id res chain seq x y z
N MET A 1 31.29 -15.91 30.15
CA MET A 1 31.73 -16.27 28.78
C MET A 1 30.46 -16.59 27.99
N GLU A 2 29.55 -15.63 27.85
CA GLU A 2 29.68 -14.48 26.93
C GLU A 2 29.77 -14.98 25.49
N ASN A 3 28.61 -15.16 24.86
CA ASN A 3 28.48 -14.77 23.47
C ASN A 3 27.08 -14.18 23.29
N ASP A 4 27.04 -12.92 23.69
CA ASP A 4 26.12 -11.88 23.25
C ASP A 4 25.86 -12.02 21.74
N ARG A 5 24.79 -12.73 21.36
CA ARG A 5 24.22 -12.53 20.02
C ARG A 5 23.39 -11.27 20.11
N GLY A 6 24.13 -10.17 20.00
CA GLY A 6 23.63 -8.83 19.86
C GLY A 6 22.42 -8.82 18.94
N LEU A 7 21.35 -8.28 19.50
CA LEU A 7 20.23 -7.70 18.81
C LEU A 7 20.68 -7.13 17.47
N THR A 8 20.17 -7.63 16.35
CA THR A 8 19.93 -6.72 15.23
C THR A 8 18.62 -6.01 15.58
N PRO A 9 18.66 -4.75 16.04
CA PRO A 9 17.44 -3.98 16.16
C PRO A 9 16.85 -3.87 14.75
N VAL A 10 15.54 -4.06 14.66
CA VAL A 10 14.65 -3.82 13.53
C VAL A 10 15.18 -2.67 12.65
N LEU A 11 15.95 -3.00 11.61
CA LEU A 11 16.47 -2.01 10.65
C LEU A 11 15.44 -1.80 9.53
N LEU A 12 14.18 -1.68 9.93
CA LEU A 12 13.06 -1.43 9.03
C LEU A 12 12.09 -0.44 9.67
N GLN A 13 12.57 0.70 10.15
CA GLN A 13 11.70 1.82 10.54
C GLN A 13 12.27 3.21 10.20
N ARG A 14 12.89 3.35 9.02
CA ARG A 14 12.91 4.62 8.27
C ARG A 14 13.56 4.38 6.92
N ILE A 15 12.78 3.85 5.97
CA ILE A 15 13.05 4.21 4.58
C ILE A 15 12.53 5.65 4.45
N PRO A 16 13.39 6.65 4.28
CA PRO A 16 12.93 8.00 4.01
C PRO A 16 12.20 8.00 2.66
N MET A 17 10.89 8.27 2.69
CA MET A 17 10.12 8.54 1.48
C MET A 17 10.53 9.92 0.96
N PHE A 18 11.08 9.96 -0.25
CA PHE A 18 11.48 11.19 -0.90
C PHE A 18 10.63 11.40 -2.14
N PHE A 19 9.97 12.54 -2.22
CA PHE A 19 9.18 12.93 -3.38
C PHE A 19 9.82 14.14 -4.07
N GLY A 20 9.82 14.15 -5.40
CA GLY A 20 10.31 15.24 -6.24
C GLY A 20 11.81 15.19 -6.56
N ILE A 21 12.47 14.05 -6.35
CA ILE A 21 13.89 13.85 -6.70
C ILE A 21 14.02 13.38 -8.15
N ASP A 22 13.43 12.22 -8.44
CA ASP A 22 13.33 11.65 -9.78
C ASP A 22 12.17 10.64 -9.82
N ARG A 23 11.77 10.25 -11.02
CA ARG A 23 10.61 9.38 -11.25
C ARG A 23 10.72 8.02 -10.54
N ALA A 24 11.90 7.39 -10.57
CA ALA A 24 12.08 6.07 -9.98
C ALA A 24 12.03 6.14 -8.45
N THR A 25 12.64 7.17 -7.88
CA THR A 25 12.58 7.43 -6.42
C THR A 25 11.15 7.74 -5.96
N ASP A 26 10.40 8.50 -6.74
CA ASP A 26 9.00 8.83 -6.45
C ASP A 26 8.10 7.57 -6.50
N GLU A 27 8.29 6.71 -7.50
CA GLU A 27 7.55 5.45 -7.64
C GLU A 27 7.81 4.51 -6.46
N GLN A 28 9.07 4.33 -6.07
CA GLN A 28 9.43 3.49 -4.92
C GLN A 28 8.86 4.08 -3.62
N SER A 29 8.97 5.40 -3.43
CA SER A 29 8.42 6.08 -2.25
C SER A 29 6.90 5.96 -2.16
N LEU A 30 6.20 5.99 -3.30
CA LEU A 30 4.75 5.79 -3.35
C LEU A 30 4.37 4.34 -3.01
N ILE A 31 5.11 3.35 -3.48
CA ILE A 31 4.91 1.93 -3.12
C ILE A 31 5.05 1.76 -1.60
N ASP A 32 6.13 2.30 -1.02
CA ASP A 32 6.37 2.21 0.43
C ASP A 32 5.30 2.94 1.24
N PHE A 33 4.87 4.11 0.77
CA PHE A 33 3.76 4.86 1.36
C PHE A 33 2.46 4.04 1.41
N LEU A 34 2.10 3.38 0.30
CA LEU A 34 0.89 2.54 0.24
C LEU A 34 1.00 1.31 1.14
N HIS A 35 2.18 0.69 1.25
CA HIS A 35 2.40 -0.43 2.17
C HIS A 35 2.12 -0.07 3.64
N HIS A 36 2.40 1.17 4.06
CA HIS A 36 2.09 1.59 5.42
C HIS A 36 0.59 1.50 5.76
N PHE A 37 -0.31 1.70 4.78
CA PHE A 37 -1.75 1.54 4.99
C PHE A 37 -2.21 0.08 5.11
N SER A 38 -1.35 -0.89 4.79
CA SER A 38 -1.64 -2.31 4.99
C SER A 38 -1.49 -2.75 6.45
N ASP A 39 -0.94 -1.89 7.33
CA ASP A 39 -0.89 -2.15 8.77
C ASP A 39 -2.30 -2.10 9.38
N GLU A 40 -2.72 -3.21 10.00
CA GLU A 40 -4.07 -3.35 10.58
C GLU A 40 -4.33 -2.31 11.69
N ARG A 41 -3.31 -2.00 12.50
CA ARG A 41 -3.47 -1.09 13.63
C ARG A 41 -3.65 0.35 13.14
N LEU A 42 -2.83 0.80 12.20
CA LEU A 42 -2.94 2.13 11.58
C LEU A 42 -4.28 2.27 10.87
N SER A 43 -4.63 1.32 9.99
CA SER A 43 -5.86 1.38 9.20
C SER A 43 -7.10 1.44 10.08
N ARG A 44 -7.20 0.62 11.14
CA ARG A 44 -8.31 0.68 12.09
C ARG A 44 -8.43 2.04 12.79
N VAL A 45 -7.31 2.59 13.28
CA VAL A 45 -7.30 3.89 13.97
C VAL A 45 -7.67 5.02 13.01
N LEU A 46 -7.10 5.04 11.81
CA LEU A 46 -7.33 6.09 10.83
C LEU A 46 -8.76 6.06 10.30
N VAL A 47 -9.24 4.91 9.83
CA VAL A 47 -10.59 4.76 9.25
C VAL A 47 -11.66 5.09 10.28
N SER A 48 -11.46 4.75 11.57
CA SER A 48 -12.41 5.10 12.64
C SER A 48 -12.61 6.61 12.86
N ARG A 49 -11.68 7.44 12.37
CA ARG A 49 -11.71 8.90 12.52
C ARG A 49 -12.19 9.62 11.26
N MET A 50 -12.30 8.90 10.14
CA MET A 50 -12.73 9.47 8.88
C MET A 50 -14.25 9.59 8.85
N THR A 51 -14.73 10.67 8.25
CA THR A 51 -16.12 10.83 7.86
C THR A 51 -16.47 9.93 6.67
N GLU A 52 -17.75 9.67 6.45
CA GLU A 52 -18.23 8.92 5.27
C GLU A 52 -17.75 9.55 3.96
N ALA A 53 -17.75 10.88 3.87
CA ALA A 53 -17.29 11.61 2.68
C ALA A 53 -15.79 11.36 2.41
N GLU A 54 -14.96 11.37 3.44
CA GLU A 54 -13.52 11.09 3.31
C GLU A 54 -13.26 9.64 2.91
N ILE A 55 -14.02 8.69 3.44
CA ILE A 55 -13.93 7.26 3.04
C ILE A 55 -14.23 7.12 1.55
N HIS A 56 -15.34 7.72 1.07
CA HIS A 56 -15.70 7.70 -0.33
C HIS A 56 -14.65 8.40 -1.22
N GLN A 57 -14.05 9.49 -0.75
CA GLN A 57 -13.00 10.19 -1.47
C GLN A 57 -11.76 9.30 -1.68
N VAL A 58 -11.30 8.59 -0.64
CA VAL A 58 -10.14 7.68 -0.76
C VAL A 58 -10.43 6.55 -1.74
N VAL A 59 -11.62 5.92 -1.63
CA VAL A 59 -12.04 4.87 -2.56
C VAL A 59 -12.08 5.40 -4.00
N ASN A 60 -12.65 6.59 -4.22
CA ASN A 60 -12.73 7.19 -5.55
C ASN A 60 -11.35 7.47 -6.16
N VAL A 61 -10.40 7.98 -5.37
CA VAL A 61 -9.03 8.25 -5.84
C VAL A 61 -8.34 6.94 -6.25
N LEU A 62 -8.32 5.93 -5.36
CA LEU A 62 -7.61 4.68 -5.63
C LEU A 62 -8.25 3.90 -6.78
N THR A 63 -9.59 3.81 -6.80
CA THR A 63 -10.30 3.14 -7.91
C THR A 63 -10.19 3.89 -9.23
N GLY A 64 -10.15 5.22 -9.21
CA GLY A 64 -9.91 6.04 -10.40
C GLY A 64 -8.53 5.79 -11.02
N LEU A 65 -7.49 5.70 -10.19
CA LEU A 65 -6.14 5.36 -10.64
C LEU A 65 -6.09 3.95 -11.23
N MET A 66 -6.68 2.97 -10.55
CA MET A 66 -6.73 1.59 -11.08
C MET A 66 -7.46 1.53 -12.43
N LYS A 67 -8.63 2.17 -12.57
CA LYS A 67 -9.35 2.21 -13.85
C LYS A 67 -8.59 2.89 -14.99
N THR A 68 -7.71 3.84 -14.65
CA THR A 68 -6.93 4.59 -15.63
C THR A 68 -5.71 3.80 -16.11
N HIS A 69 -5.15 2.95 -15.24
CA HIS A 69 -3.85 2.31 -15.47
C HIS A 69 -3.88 0.79 -15.59
N LEU A 70 -4.96 0.12 -15.18
CA LEU A 70 -5.14 -1.32 -15.28
C LEU A 70 -6.18 -1.66 -16.35
N SER A 71 -5.93 -2.72 -17.10
CA SER A 71 -6.95 -3.43 -17.88
C SER A 71 -7.97 -4.13 -16.96
N GLY A 72 -9.06 -4.62 -17.55
CA GLY A 72 -10.07 -5.40 -16.81
C GLY A 72 -9.45 -6.62 -16.14
N ASP A 73 -8.70 -7.43 -16.90
CA ASP A 73 -8.02 -8.62 -16.40
C ASP A 73 -7.04 -8.31 -15.27
N GLU A 74 -6.26 -7.23 -15.40
CA GLU A 74 -5.33 -6.79 -14.35
C GLU A 74 -6.05 -6.36 -13.07
N TYR A 75 -7.19 -5.67 -13.18
CA TYR A 75 -7.98 -5.30 -12.02
C TYR A 75 -8.52 -6.54 -11.27
N HIS A 76 -9.10 -7.50 -12.00
CA HIS A 76 -9.61 -8.74 -11.41
C HIS A 76 -8.50 -9.57 -10.77
N THR A 77 -7.39 -9.76 -11.48
CA THR A 77 -6.28 -10.60 -11.02
C THR A 77 -5.48 -9.94 -9.88
N LEU A 78 -5.13 -8.66 -10.00
CA LEU A 78 -4.21 -8.00 -9.06
C LEU A 78 -4.94 -7.41 -7.85
N PHE A 79 -6.11 -6.79 -8.04
CA PHE A 79 -6.82 -6.10 -6.97
C PHE A 79 -7.88 -6.99 -6.31
N LEU A 80 -8.74 -7.63 -7.10
CA LEU A 80 -9.77 -8.53 -6.56
C LEU A 80 -9.21 -9.90 -6.20
N ARG A 81 -8.02 -10.25 -6.70
CA ARG A 81 -7.40 -11.58 -6.53
C ARG A 81 -8.33 -12.69 -7.01
N GLU A 82 -9.14 -12.37 -8.01
CA GLU A 82 -9.97 -13.30 -8.73
C GLU A 82 -9.11 -13.90 -9.84
N ASP A 83 -8.64 -15.13 -9.64
CA ASP A 83 -8.15 -15.93 -10.76
C ASP A 83 -9.32 -16.12 -11.72
N HIS A 84 -9.07 -15.96 -13.03
CA HIS A 84 -10.04 -16.17 -14.12
C HIS A 84 -10.47 -17.65 -14.21
N HIS A 85 -11.05 -18.21 -13.14
CA HIS A 85 -11.84 -19.41 -13.17
C HIS A 85 -13.20 -19.08 -13.79
N HIS A 86 -13.16 -18.77 -15.09
CA HIS A 86 -14.31 -18.95 -15.96
C HIS A 86 -14.82 -20.39 -15.73
N HIS A 87 -15.99 -20.50 -15.11
CA HIS A 87 -16.80 -21.70 -15.21
C HIS A 87 -17.12 -21.87 -16.70
N ASP A 88 -16.61 -22.94 -17.30
CA ASP A 88 -17.10 -23.52 -18.56
C ASP A 88 -18.56 -23.97 -18.38
#